data_AF-A0A953MDJ8-F1
#
_entry.id   AF-A0A953MDJ8-F1
#
_cell.length_a   1.000
_cell.length_b   1.000
_cell.length_c   1.000
_cell.angle_alpha   90.00
_cell.angle_beta   90.00
_cell.angle_gamma   90.00
#
_symmetry.space_group_name_H-M   'P 1'
#
loop_
_entity.id
_entity.type
_entity.pdbx_description
1 polymer ?
#
loop_
_entity_poly.entity_id
_entity_poly.type
_entity_poly.pdbx_seq_one_letter_code
_entity_poly.pdbx_strand_id
1 'polypeptide(L)'
;MAKGNIKRILQNLGFTDTELKVIFFLCVTFFLGLTIKYYKEIFREQIPEHFDYSEHDSLFELHGKFSENNGSTANLTEKRVDSEHELLDFSKDKTVAEKEAPVLKEKSIDLNKAGISELMLLPGIGEVIAQRIIDYRIANGPFTKLENLKNVKGIGTKTYEKLSKYIIIE
;
A
#
# COMPACT_ATOMS: atom_id res chain seq x y z
N MET A 1 27.23 -29.62 18.46
CA MET A 1 27.92 -30.93 18.57
C MET A 1 28.22 -31.63 17.23
N ALA A 2 27.60 -31.23 16.09
CA ALA A 2 27.74 -31.95 14.81
C ALA A 2 28.99 -31.63 13.94
N LYS A 3 29.75 -30.56 14.25
CA LYS A 3 30.85 -30.06 13.40
C LYS A 3 32.01 -31.06 13.23
N GLY A 4 32.30 -31.87 14.25
CA GLY A 4 33.42 -32.83 14.24
C GLY A 4 33.17 -34.07 13.40
N ASN A 5 31.92 -34.56 13.36
CA ASN A 5 31.58 -35.81 12.69
C ASN A 5 31.51 -35.65 11.16
N ILE A 6 30.98 -34.53 10.67
CA ILE A 6 30.85 -34.23 9.23
C ILE A 6 32.23 -34.07 8.60
N LYS A 7 33.13 -33.31 9.25
CA LYS A 7 34.50 -33.11 8.76
C LYS A 7 35.26 -34.44 8.62
N ARG A 8 35.11 -35.35 9.60
CA ARG A 8 35.78 -36.65 9.61
C ARG A 8 35.26 -37.60 8.52
N ILE A 9 33.97 -37.57 8.21
CA ILE A 9 33.38 -38.37 7.13
C ILE A 9 33.87 -37.87 5.77
N LEU A 10 33.91 -36.56 5.55
CA LEU A 10 34.31 -35.95 4.27
C LEU A 10 35.82 -36.05 3.98
N GLN A 11 36.68 -36.03 5.00
CA GLN A 11 38.11 -36.29 4.83
C GLN A 11 38.40 -37.75 4.41
N ASN A 12 37.59 -38.72 4.86
CA ASN A 12 37.69 -40.11 4.41
C ASN A 12 37.33 -40.31 2.93
N LEU A 13 36.65 -39.34 2.30
CA LEU A 13 36.36 -39.32 0.87
C LEU A 13 37.49 -38.69 0.03
N GLY A 14 38.61 -38.33 0.65
CA GLY A 14 39.81 -37.80 -0.03
C GLY A 14 39.80 -36.28 -0.27
N PHE A 15 38.82 -35.55 0.25
CA PHE A 15 38.76 -34.09 0.13
C PHE A 15 39.64 -33.38 1.16
N THR A 16 40.34 -32.34 0.71
CA THR A 16 41.19 -31.50 1.56
C THR A 16 40.39 -30.48 2.39
N ASP A 17 40.99 -29.96 3.45
CA ASP A 17 40.35 -28.96 4.33
C ASP A 17 39.95 -27.67 3.61
N THR A 18 40.68 -27.30 2.56
CA THR A 18 40.39 -26.14 1.70
C THR A 18 39.22 -26.39 0.77
N GLU A 19 39.16 -27.57 0.14
CA GLU A 19 38.04 -27.94 -0.75
C GLU A 19 36.73 -28.04 0.02
N LEU A 20 36.76 -28.54 1.26
CA LEU A 20 35.56 -28.63 2.09
C LEU A 20 34.96 -27.25 2.41
N LYS A 21 35.81 -26.24 2.65
CA LYS A 21 35.34 -24.85 2.88
C LYS A 21 34.70 -24.27 1.62
N VAL A 22 35.26 -24.58 0.45
CA VAL A 22 34.70 -24.14 -0.84
C VAL A 22 33.36 -24.81 -1.11
N ILE A 23 33.26 -26.13 -0.94
CA ILE A 23 32.01 -26.88 -1.12
C ILE A 23 30.93 -26.38 -0.14
N PHE A 24 31.29 -26.13 1.13
CA PHE A 24 30.37 -25.56 2.10
C PHE A 24 29.86 -24.18 1.68
N PHE A 25 30.75 -23.30 1.22
CA PHE A 25 30.38 -21.98 0.73
C PHE A 25 29.44 -22.07 -0.49
N LEU A 26 29.70 -23.01 -1.40
CA LEU A 26 28.90 -23.23 -2.60
C LEU A 26 27.51 -23.79 -2.25
N CYS A 27 27.42 -24.74 -1.32
CA CYS A 27 26.14 -25.23 -0.82
C CYS A 27 25.35 -24.13 -0.10
N VAL A 28 25.97 -23.36 0.78
CA VAL A 28 25.27 -22.28 1.52
C VAL A 28 24.71 -21.24 0.57
N THR A 29 25.49 -20.80 -0.42
CA THR A 29 25.04 -19.81 -1.41
C THR A 29 23.96 -20.35 -2.33
N PHE A 30 24.09 -21.61 -2.77
CA PHE A 30 23.07 -22.30 -3.56
C PHE A 30 21.74 -22.43 -2.81
N PHE A 31 21.77 -22.94 -1.57
CA PHE A 31 20.57 -23.05 -0.76
C PHE A 31 19.99 -21.69 -0.44
N LEU A 32 20.79 -20.68 -0.09
CA LEU A 32 20.30 -19.31 0.13
C LEU A 32 19.55 -18.76 -1.08
N GLY A 33 20.06 -18.98 -2.29
CA GLY A 33 19.38 -18.62 -3.53
C GLY A 33 18.06 -19.38 -3.74
N LEU A 34 18.04 -20.69 -3.47
CA LEU A 34 16.82 -21.50 -3.50
C LEU A 34 15.79 -21.03 -2.47
N THR A 35 16.21 -20.71 -1.24
CA THR A 35 15.32 -20.23 -0.19
C THR A 35 14.67 -18.90 -0.59
N ILE A 36 15.44 -17.95 -1.13
CA ILE A 36 14.91 -16.67 -1.63
C ILE A 36 13.91 -16.90 -2.77
N LYS A 37 14.25 -17.76 -3.73
CA LYS A 37 13.37 -18.10 -4.86
C LYS A 37 12.06 -18.74 -4.37
N TYR A 38 12.15 -19.68 -3.43
CA TYR A 38 11.00 -20.38 -2.86
C TYR A 38 10.09 -19.43 -2.06
N TYR A 39 10.65 -18.55 -1.24
CA TYR A 39 9.88 -17.53 -0.52
C TYR A 39 9.18 -16.56 -1.47
N LYS A 40 9.83 -16.14 -2.56
CA LYS A 40 9.20 -15.27 -3.58
C LYS A 40 8.04 -15.95 -4.28
N GLU A 41 8.14 -17.26 -4.53
CA GLU A 41 7.10 -18.03 -5.22
C GLU A 41 5.85 -18.19 -4.34
N ILE A 42 6.01 -18.45 -3.04
CA ILE A 42 4.90 -18.58 -2.10
C ILE A 42 4.17 -17.26 -1.87
N PHE A 43 4.87 -16.12 -1.87
CA PHE A 43 4.26 -14.81 -1.66
C PHE A 43 3.63 -14.18 -2.92
N ARG A 44 3.67 -14.87 -4.08
CA ARG A 44 3.22 -14.32 -5.37
C ARG A 44 1.69 -14.34 -5.56
N GLU A 45 0.92 -14.84 -4.59
CA GLU A 45 -0.49 -15.22 -4.76
C GLU A 45 -1.51 -14.13 -4.37
N GLN A 46 -1.09 -12.92 -4.01
CA GLN A 46 -2.02 -11.87 -3.52
C GLN A 46 -2.09 -10.59 -4.34
N ILE A 47 -1.48 -10.51 -5.54
CA ILE A 47 -1.68 -9.36 -6.43
C ILE A 47 -2.70 -9.77 -7.49
N PRO A 48 -3.96 -9.30 -7.45
CA PRO A 48 -4.89 -9.53 -8.55
C PRO A 48 -4.33 -8.90 -9.83
N GLU A 49 -4.03 -9.72 -10.84
CA GLU A 49 -3.56 -9.26 -12.16
C GLU A 49 -4.64 -8.50 -12.94
N HIS A 50 -5.90 -8.62 -12.53
CA HIS A 50 -7.01 -8.01 -13.22
C HIS A 50 -7.76 -7.07 -12.26
N PHE A 51 -7.59 -5.77 -12.48
CA PHE A 51 -8.50 -4.79 -11.93
C PHE A 51 -9.77 -4.82 -12.79
N ASP A 52 -10.87 -5.31 -12.22
CA ASP A 52 -12.19 -5.30 -12.85
C ASP A 52 -12.81 -3.90 -12.70
N TYR A 53 -12.87 -3.15 -13.80
CA TYR A 53 -13.41 -1.79 -13.84
C TYR A 53 -14.90 -1.74 -14.25
N SER A 54 -15.58 -2.88 -14.35
CA SER A 54 -16.98 -2.95 -14.82
C SER A 54 -17.96 -2.14 -13.96
N GLU A 55 -17.70 -1.99 -12.66
CA GLU A 55 -18.54 -1.17 -11.79
C GLU A 55 -18.44 0.33 -12.10
N HIS A 56 -17.28 0.80 -12.57
CA HIS A 56 -17.09 2.21 -12.91
C HIS A 56 -17.75 2.58 -14.24
N ASP A 57 -17.75 1.68 -15.23
CA ASP A 57 -18.41 1.89 -16.52
C ASP A 57 -19.92 2.09 -16.37
N SER A 58 -20.54 1.34 -15.46
CA SER A 58 -21.98 1.43 -15.19
C SER A 58 -22.41 2.81 -14.65
N LEU A 59 -21.54 3.46 -13.87
CA LEU A 59 -21.80 4.77 -13.28
C LEU A 59 -21.69 5.91 -14.31
N PHE A 60 -20.74 5.78 -15.24
CA PHE A 60 -20.59 6.70 -16.36
C PHE A 60 -21.78 6.63 -17.33
N GLU A 61 -22.22 5.41 -17.69
CA GLU A 61 -23.39 5.21 -18.55
C GLU A 61 -24.68 5.77 -17.92
N LEU A 62 -24.82 5.65 -16.60
CA LEU A 62 -25.96 6.20 -15.87
C LEU A 62 -25.97 7.74 -15.97
N HIS A 63 -24.83 8.38 -15.77
CA HIS A 63 -24.71 9.85 -15.83
C HIS A 63 -24.99 10.40 -17.24
N GLY A 64 -24.59 9.66 -18.29
CA GLY A 64 -24.94 10.00 -19.67
C GLY A 64 -26.45 9.96 -19.96
N LYS A 65 -27.19 9.04 -19.33
CA LYS A 65 -28.64 8.88 -19.51
C LYS A 65 -29.50 9.89 -18.73
N PHE A 66 -28.97 10.53 -17.69
CA PHE A 66 -29.68 11.58 -16.96
C PHE A 66 -29.74 12.91 -17.73
N SER A 67 -28.81 13.16 -18.65
CA SER A 67 -28.77 14.39 -19.45
C SER A 67 -29.87 14.49 -20.51
N GLU A 68 -30.48 13.37 -20.92
CA GLU A 68 -31.52 13.35 -21.97
C GLU A 68 -32.97 13.55 -21.48
N ASN A 69 -33.27 13.45 -20.17
CA ASN A 69 -34.66 13.41 -19.71
C ASN A 69 -35.28 14.77 -19.32
N ASN A 70 -34.56 15.88 -19.45
CA ASN A 70 -35.11 17.23 -19.27
C ASN A 70 -35.06 18.03 -20.58
N GLY A 71 -35.92 17.67 -21.53
CA GLY A 71 -36.03 18.41 -22.78
C GLY A 71 -36.95 17.80 -23.84
N SER A 72 -38.20 17.48 -23.52
CA SER A 72 -39.22 17.29 -24.56
C SER A 72 -39.54 18.63 -25.23
N THR A 73 -38.95 18.90 -26.39
CA THR A 73 -39.66 18.92 -27.69
C THR A 73 -38.75 19.38 -28.83
N ALA A 74 -38.79 18.58 -29.90
CA ALA A 74 -38.56 18.93 -31.30
C ALA A 74 -37.11 19.06 -31.84
N ASN A 75 -36.88 18.16 -32.81
CA ASN A 75 -36.08 18.25 -34.03
C ASN A 75 -34.64 17.71 -34.02
N LEU A 76 -34.58 16.53 -34.65
CA LEU A 76 -33.43 15.92 -35.29
C LEU A 76 -32.93 16.86 -36.42
N THR A 77 -31.85 17.60 -36.17
CA THR A 77 -30.99 18.11 -37.24
C THR A 77 -29.56 18.15 -36.72
N GLU A 78 -28.79 17.16 -37.17
CA GLU A 78 -27.34 17.18 -37.37
C GLU A 78 -26.64 18.46 -36.86
N LYS A 79 -26.10 18.43 -35.63
CA LYS A 79 -25.24 19.50 -35.12
C LYS A 79 -23.87 18.93 -34.78
N ARG A 80 -22.88 19.42 -35.54
CA ARG A 80 -21.45 19.22 -35.40
C ARG A 80 -21.01 19.42 -33.95
N VAL A 81 -19.95 18.69 -33.59
CA VAL A 81 -19.21 18.77 -32.33
C VAL A 81 -18.77 20.22 -32.10
N ASP A 82 -19.51 20.96 -31.28
CA ASP A 82 -19.05 22.20 -30.67
C ASP A 82 -18.86 21.90 -29.19
N SER A 83 -17.59 21.81 -28.78
CA SER A 83 -17.16 21.59 -27.41
C SER A 83 -17.38 22.87 -26.60
N GLU A 84 -18.60 23.09 -26.11
CA GLU A 84 -18.85 24.13 -25.11
C GLU A 84 -18.34 23.62 -23.76
N HIS A 85 -17.22 24.20 -23.31
CA HIS A 85 -16.76 24.08 -21.94
C HIS A 85 -17.78 24.80 -21.04
N GLU A 86 -18.64 24.04 -20.34
CA GLU A 86 -19.38 24.58 -19.20
C GLU A 86 -18.36 24.99 -18.13
N LEU A 87 -18.16 26.30 -17.99
CA LEU A 87 -17.48 26.87 -16.83
C LEU A 87 -18.44 26.77 -15.64
N LEU A 88 -18.09 25.95 -14.65
CA LEU A 88 -18.78 25.96 -13.36
C LEU A 88 -18.55 27.32 -12.69
N ASP A 89 -19.60 28.13 -12.65
CA ASP A 89 -19.63 29.42 -11.96
C ASP A 89 -19.77 29.17 -10.44
N PHE A 90 -18.65 29.27 -9.73
CA PHE A 90 -18.59 29.13 -8.27
C PHE A 90 -19.05 30.38 -7.52
N SER A 91 -19.57 31.40 -8.21
CA SER A 91 -20.10 32.59 -7.55
C SER A 91 -21.61 32.54 -7.43
N LYS A 92 -22.03 32.58 -6.16
CA LYS A 92 -23.27 33.19 -5.61
C LYS A 92 -24.26 32.17 -5.04
N ASP A 93 -24.08 31.84 -3.75
CA ASP A 93 -24.87 32.38 -2.60
C ASP A 93 -26.12 31.50 -2.41
N LYS A 94 -26.48 30.90 -1.27
CA LYS A 94 -26.40 31.35 0.12
C LYS A 94 -26.91 30.21 1.02
N THR A 95 -26.43 30.19 2.26
CA THR A 95 -26.99 29.57 3.48
C THR A 95 -28.53 29.37 3.48
N VAL A 96 -29.16 28.35 4.07
CA VAL A 96 -29.24 27.99 5.51
C VAL A 96 -29.87 26.59 5.66
N ALA A 97 -29.30 25.70 6.50
CA ALA A 97 -30.05 24.79 7.39
C ALA A 97 -29.09 24.06 8.33
N GLU A 98 -29.06 24.55 9.55
CA GLU A 98 -28.31 24.09 10.71
C GLU A 98 -28.86 22.76 11.24
N LYS A 99 -28.08 21.68 11.12
CA LYS A 99 -28.15 20.50 11.99
C LYS A 99 -26.73 20.00 12.17
N GLU A 100 -26.20 20.28 13.36
CA GLU A 100 -24.96 19.79 13.97
C GLU A 100 -24.04 19.03 13.00
N ALA A 101 -23.13 19.77 12.38
CA ALA A 101 -22.01 19.17 11.69
C ALA A 101 -21.23 18.34 12.72
N PRO A 102 -21.05 17.01 12.54
CA PRO A 102 -19.90 16.39 13.14
C PRO A 102 -18.73 17.14 12.52
N VAL A 103 -18.00 17.89 13.35
CA VAL A 103 -16.73 18.48 12.96
C VAL A 103 -16.01 17.38 12.21
N LEU A 104 -15.83 17.56 10.89
CA LEU A 104 -15.08 16.63 10.08
C LEU A 104 -13.69 16.64 10.70
N LYS A 105 -13.45 15.71 11.63
CA LYS A 105 -12.12 15.43 12.15
C LYS A 105 -11.34 15.18 10.89
N GLU A 106 -10.47 16.13 10.54
CA GLU A 106 -9.39 15.91 9.59
C GLU A 106 -8.90 14.50 9.88
N LYS A 107 -9.04 13.59 8.90
CA LYS A 107 -8.99 12.14 9.08
C LYS A 107 -7.62 11.72 9.58
N SER A 108 -7.42 11.95 10.87
CA SER A 108 -6.16 11.83 11.59
C SER A 108 -6.15 10.43 12.15
N ILE A 109 -5.19 9.65 11.68
CA ILE A 109 -5.11 8.23 11.97
C ILE A 109 -4.24 8.05 13.21
N ASP A 110 -4.80 7.41 14.23
CA ASP A 110 -4.07 7.09 15.45
C ASP A 110 -3.12 5.92 15.20
N LEU A 111 -1.81 6.16 15.29
CA LEU A 111 -0.78 5.13 15.04
C LEU A 111 -0.87 3.93 16.00
N ASN A 112 -1.34 4.14 17.22
CA ASN A 112 -1.40 3.09 18.24
C ASN A 112 -2.62 2.19 18.07
N LYS A 113 -3.73 2.74 17.59
CA LYS A 113 -4.99 2.01 17.40
C LYS A 113 -5.21 1.54 15.96
N ALA A 114 -4.56 2.18 14.98
CA ALA A 114 -4.87 1.95 13.58
C ALA A 114 -4.62 0.51 13.12
N GLY A 115 -5.53 0.02 12.28
CA GLY A 115 -5.42 -1.24 11.55
C GLY A 115 -4.63 -1.10 10.24
N ILE A 116 -4.36 -2.22 9.57
CA ILE A 116 -3.64 -2.26 8.29
C ILE A 116 -4.34 -1.38 7.25
N SER A 117 -5.64 -1.57 7.06
CA SER A 117 -6.43 -0.85 6.06
C SER A 117 -6.48 0.66 6.31
N GLU A 118 -6.46 1.07 7.58
CA GLU A 118 -6.44 2.49 7.95
C GLU A 118 -5.07 3.10 7.67
N LEU A 119 -3.99 2.42 8.05
CA LEU A 119 -2.63 2.87 7.77
C LEU A 119 -2.37 2.99 6.26
N MET A 120 -2.96 2.13 5.44
CA MET A 120 -2.87 2.18 3.97
C MET A 120 -3.57 3.40 3.34
N LEU A 121 -4.47 4.07 4.05
CA LEU A 121 -5.06 5.33 3.57
C LEU A 121 -4.04 6.49 3.59
N LEU A 122 -2.93 6.32 4.31
CA LEU A 122 -1.91 7.33 4.42
C LEU A 122 -1.06 7.41 3.14
N PRO A 123 -0.72 8.62 2.68
CA PRO A 123 0.02 8.80 1.44
C PRO A 123 1.43 8.19 1.54
N GLY A 124 1.72 7.22 0.67
CA GLY A 124 3.01 6.54 0.63
C GLY A 124 3.16 5.38 1.65
N ILE A 125 2.08 4.96 2.30
CA ILE A 125 2.02 3.73 3.09
C ILE A 125 1.26 2.67 2.30
N GLY A 126 1.98 1.63 1.85
CA GLY A 126 1.37 0.41 1.33
C GLY A 126 1.27 -0.68 2.40
N GLU A 127 0.67 -1.81 2.07
CA GLU A 127 0.47 -2.97 2.96
C GLU A 127 1.76 -3.39 3.69
N VAL A 128 2.88 -3.47 2.97
CA VAL A 128 4.18 -3.83 3.55
C VAL A 128 4.65 -2.84 4.61
N ILE A 129 4.42 -1.55 4.41
CA ILE A 129 4.85 -0.52 5.38
C ILE A 129 3.85 -0.46 6.54
N ALA A 130 2.55 -0.59 6.28
CA ALA A 130 1.51 -0.69 7.30
C ALA A 130 1.80 -1.84 8.27
N GLN A 131 2.14 -3.02 7.74
CA GLN A 131 2.53 -4.17 8.55
C GLN A 131 3.74 -3.88 9.43
N ARG A 132 4.78 -3.23 8.88
CA ARG A 132 5.98 -2.86 9.66
C ARG A 132 5.69 -1.86 10.78
N ILE A 133 4.71 -0.97 10.62
CA ILE A 133 4.27 -0.06 11.69
C ILE A 133 3.66 -0.86 12.83
N ILE A 134 2.84 -1.86 12.51
CA ILE A 134 2.24 -2.77 13.50
C ILE A 134 3.31 -3.62 14.20
N ASP A 135 4.22 -4.21 13.43
CA ASP A 135 5.32 -5.01 13.97
C ASP A 135 6.21 -4.15 14.89
N TYR A 136 6.45 -2.88 14.53
CA TYR A 136 7.22 -1.95 15.34
C TYR A 136 6.58 -1.70 16.70
N ARG A 137 5.26 -1.46 16.77
CA ARG A 137 4.55 -1.26 18.05
C ARG A 137 4.48 -2.51 18.91
N ILE A 138 4.47 -3.70 18.30
CA ILE A 138 4.52 -4.98 19.03
C ILE A 138 5.92 -5.18 19.64
N ALA A 139 6.98 -4.88 18.87
CA ALA A 139 8.35 -5.11 19.31
C ALA A 139 8.89 -4.04 20.28
N ASN A 140 8.53 -2.77 20.08
CA ASN A 140 9.07 -1.63 20.84
C ASN A 140 8.06 -1.01 21.81
N GLY A 141 6.81 -1.49 21.81
CA GLY A 141 5.71 -0.88 22.53
C GLY A 141 5.03 0.26 21.75
N PRO A 142 4.00 0.90 22.34
CA PRO A 142 3.24 1.95 21.68
C PRO A 142 4.10 3.17 21.31
N PHE A 143 3.72 3.85 20.25
CA PHE A 143 4.35 5.10 19.82
C PHE A 143 4.09 6.19 20.86
N THR A 144 5.16 6.73 21.43
CA THR A 144 5.13 7.87 22.36
C THR A 144 5.37 9.21 21.67
N LYS A 145 6.06 9.19 20.53
CA LYS A 145 6.36 10.36 19.70
C LYS A 145 6.14 10.02 18.24
N LEU A 146 5.66 11.00 17.47
CA LEU A 146 5.51 10.85 16.02
C LEU A 146 6.85 10.54 15.33
N GLU A 147 7.95 11.11 15.85
CA GLU A 147 9.31 10.89 15.32
C GLU A 147 9.74 9.42 15.34
N ASN A 148 9.21 8.60 16.25
CA ASN A 148 9.53 7.18 16.32
C ASN A 148 9.08 6.43 15.05
N LEU A 149 8.15 6.99 14.29
CA LEU A 149 7.74 6.45 13.00
C LEU A 149 8.91 6.40 11.99
N LYS A 150 9.92 7.27 12.12
CA LYS A 150 11.15 7.24 11.29
C LYS A 150 12.02 6.02 11.55
N ASN A 151 11.85 5.35 12.69
CA ASN A 151 12.58 4.12 13.01
C ASN A 151 11.99 2.91 12.28
N VAL A 152 10.79 3.05 11.69
CA VAL A 152 10.16 1.98 10.91
C VAL A 152 10.84 1.87 9.55
N LYS A 153 11.32 0.68 9.23
CA LYS A 153 12.03 0.39 7.96
C LYS A 153 11.14 0.72 6.76
N GLY A 154 11.56 1.69 5.95
CA GLY A 154 10.83 2.15 4.76
C GLY A 154 10.13 3.50 4.93
N ILE A 155 10.13 4.07 6.14
CA ILE A 155 9.66 5.43 6.38
C ILE A 155 10.87 6.36 6.49
N GLY A 156 11.15 7.07 5.39
CA GLY A 156 12.18 8.11 5.36
C GLY A 156 11.66 9.46 5.85
N THR A 157 12.55 10.45 5.89
CA THR A 157 12.22 11.84 6.25
C THR A 157 11.12 12.43 5.35
N LYS A 158 11.24 12.23 4.03
CA LYS A 158 10.26 12.70 3.04
C LYS A 158 8.87 12.09 3.23
N THR A 159 8.81 10.80 3.54
CA THR A 159 7.53 10.11 3.79
C THR A 159 6.95 10.62 5.10
N TYR A 160 7.76 10.70 6.17
CA TYR A 160 7.35 11.23 7.45
C TYR A 160 6.77 12.64 7.38
N GLU A 161 7.39 13.56 6.63
CA GLU A 161 6.88 14.94 6.46
C GLU A 161 5.51 15.01 5.80
N LYS A 162 5.20 14.05 4.91
CA LYS A 162 3.86 13.94 4.34
C LYS A 162 2.87 13.36 5.34
N LEU A 163 3.31 12.38 6.13
CA LEU A 163 2.47 11.66 7.09
C LEU A 163 2.15 12.48 8.32
N SER A 164 3.06 13.35 8.79
CA SER A 164 2.94 14.11 10.04
C SER A 164 1.67 14.96 10.15
N LYS A 165 1.04 15.29 9.01
CA LYS A 165 -0.21 16.04 8.93
C LYS A 165 -1.48 15.19 9.11
N TYR A 166 -1.36 13.87 8.97
CA TYR A 166 -2.49 12.93 8.93
C TYR A 166 -2.46 11.90 10.06
N ILE A 167 -1.51 12.02 10.99
CA ILE A 167 -1.27 11.04 12.04
C ILE A 167 -1.32 11.71 13.41
N ILE A 168 -1.87 10.99 14.37
CA ILE A 168 -1.92 11.39 15.78
C ILE A 168 -1.53 10.22 16.67
N ILE A 169 -1.29 10.52 17.95
CA ILE A 169 -1.03 9.54 19.01
C ILE A 169 -2.00 9.90 20.14
N GLU A 170 -2.88 8.95 20.51
CA GLU A 170 -3.90 9.13 21.56
C GLU A 170 -3.90 7.99 22.57
#